data_AF-A0A813L633-F1
#
_entry.id   AF-A0A813L633-F1
#
_cell.length_a   1.000
_cell.length_b   1.000
_cell.length_c   1.000
_cell.angle_alpha   90.00
_cell.angle_beta   90.00
_cell.angle_gamma   90.00
#
_symmetry.space_group_name_H-M   'P 1'
#
loop_
_entity.id
_entity.type
_entity.pdbx_description
1 polymer ?
#
loop_
_entity_poly.entity_id
_entity_poly.type
_entity_poly.pdbx_seq_one_letter_code
_entity_poly.pdbx_strand_id
1 'polypeptide(L)'
;LGYLPPEGLQRCLEALSVIEIAPSLGTCCSLLRKCCRQPRLWRQELERRFPDLAASLAADGKSLCWRSALAGAIRDELTLARRKFCRQEQMLKDASHEQEAIHQALLRERTSLQECLERHRTHLARLRREAAELDSWQSGVTVSRRAALKRVRASVEEMKEAEQNEAKRLASAEKSLAMWQRVDSDGRHRRFLAQVEAKRRRLEERLRCLPPEQAAARPCAALAAAAAAGERAAAAKSSGAAAANQRSTSRLATAASREVAAARFPADWAARAGARSTATTATTPATAATASEISLSATAATERTGATATATATATTATAKPLVQQQQQQEQQQQAAKRHRRLSGDAKT
;
A
#
# COMPACT_ATOMS: atom_id res chain seq x y z
N LEU A 1 55.39 -19.23 -6.20
CA LEU A 1 55.08 -19.24 -4.75
C LEU A 1 56.01 -20.11 -3.92
N GLY A 2 56.53 -21.25 -4.43
CA GLY A 2 57.43 -22.13 -3.67
C GLY A 2 58.83 -21.57 -3.31
N TYR A 3 59.21 -20.42 -3.86
CA TYR A 3 60.51 -19.77 -3.65
C TYR A 3 60.45 -18.53 -2.75
N LEU A 4 59.26 -18.14 -2.27
CA LEU A 4 59.13 -17.00 -1.37
C LEU A 4 59.41 -17.44 0.07
N PRO A 5 60.21 -16.69 0.84
CA PRO A 5 60.33 -16.92 2.27
C PRO A 5 58.96 -16.73 2.93
N PRO A 6 58.68 -17.46 4.02
CA PRO A 6 57.38 -17.44 4.68
C PRO A 6 56.93 -16.03 5.09
N GLU A 7 57.88 -15.13 5.43
CA GLU A 7 57.64 -13.72 5.74
C GLU A 7 57.18 -12.91 4.52
N GLY A 8 57.78 -13.18 3.35
CA GLY A 8 57.39 -12.53 2.09
C GLY A 8 56.00 -12.99 1.64
N LEU A 9 55.72 -14.29 1.77
CA LEU A 9 54.41 -14.86 1.51
C LEU A 9 53.35 -14.33 2.48
N GLN A 10 53.71 -14.12 3.75
CA GLN A 10 52.82 -13.51 4.74
C GLN A 10 52.43 -12.08 4.36
N ARG A 11 53.37 -11.22 3.97
CA ARG A 11 53.07 -9.85 3.51
C ARG A 11 52.17 -9.84 2.27
N CYS A 12 52.38 -10.78 1.34
CA CYS A 12 51.49 -10.93 0.19
C CYS A 12 50.08 -11.36 0.61
N LEU A 13 49.94 -12.22 1.61
CA LEU A 13 48.63 -12.63 2.14
C LEU A 13 47.95 -11.52 2.96
N GLU A 14 48.71 -10.68 3.66
CA GLU A 14 48.21 -9.49 4.38
C GLU A 14 47.64 -8.43 3.42
N ALA A 15 48.20 -8.32 2.21
CA ALA A 15 47.68 -7.43 1.17
C ALA A 15 46.38 -7.95 0.52
N LEU A 16 46.07 -9.24 0.67
CA LEU A 16 44.90 -9.88 0.11
C LEU A 16 43.77 -9.95 1.14
N SER A 17 42.52 -9.84 0.70
CA SER A 17 41.36 -10.03 1.56
C SER A 17 41.33 -11.48 2.06
N VAL A 18 41.76 -11.70 3.30
CA VAL A 18 41.92 -13.03 3.90
C VAL A 18 40.62 -13.86 3.78
N ILE A 19 39.46 -13.20 3.75
CA ILE A 19 38.14 -13.80 3.65
C ILE A 19 37.84 -14.40 2.26
N GLU A 20 38.31 -13.77 1.18
CA GLU A 20 37.97 -14.21 -0.18
C GLU A 20 38.93 -15.29 -0.68
N ILE A 21 40.13 -15.35 -0.09
CA ILE A 21 41.23 -16.10 -0.66
C ILE A 21 41.78 -17.19 0.29
N ALA A 22 41.63 -17.05 1.62
CA ALA A 22 42.14 -18.07 2.55
C ALA A 22 41.49 -19.47 2.41
N PRO A 23 40.18 -19.61 2.11
CA PRO A 23 39.58 -20.93 1.90
C PRO A 23 40.15 -21.66 0.69
N SER A 24 40.40 -20.95 -0.41
CA SER A 24 40.94 -21.50 -1.66
C SER A 24 42.46 -21.68 -1.62
N LEU A 25 43.22 -20.76 -1.01
CA LEU A 25 44.67 -20.92 -0.84
C LEU A 25 45.02 -22.00 0.20
N GLY A 26 44.19 -22.15 1.24
CA GLY A 26 44.40 -23.16 2.28
C GLY A 26 44.20 -24.60 1.81
N THR A 27 43.55 -24.81 0.65
CA THR A 27 43.42 -26.12 0.01
C THR A 27 44.56 -26.42 -0.97
N CYS A 28 45.26 -25.40 -1.50
CA CYS A 28 46.34 -25.58 -2.47
C CYS A 28 47.56 -26.34 -1.91
N CYS A 29 48.07 -25.97 -0.72
CA CYS A 29 49.19 -26.68 -0.09
C CYS A 29 49.25 -26.48 1.43
N SER A 30 50.01 -27.33 2.12
CA SER A 30 50.15 -27.31 3.58
C SER A 30 50.83 -26.04 4.11
N LEU A 31 51.75 -25.46 3.35
CA LEU A 31 52.44 -24.21 3.70
C LEU A 31 51.47 -23.03 3.68
N LEU A 32 50.71 -22.86 2.59
CA LEU A 32 49.66 -21.84 2.49
C LEU A 32 48.59 -22.03 3.58
N ARG A 33 48.20 -23.28 3.85
CA ARG A 33 47.26 -23.60 4.95
C ARG A 33 47.79 -23.14 6.31
N LYS A 34 49.08 -23.32 6.59
CA LYS A 34 49.71 -22.85 7.84
C LYS A 34 49.75 -21.32 7.89
N CYS A 35 50.14 -20.67 6.80
CA CYS A 35 50.15 -19.20 6.71
C CYS A 35 48.73 -18.61 6.91
N CYS A 36 47.72 -19.14 6.23
CA CYS A 36 46.32 -18.74 6.39
C CYS A 36 45.73 -19.02 7.79
N ARG A 37 46.38 -19.79 8.65
CA ARG A 37 45.94 -20.03 10.04
C ARG A 37 46.53 -19.04 11.04
N GLN A 38 47.45 -18.17 10.63
CA GLN A 38 48.07 -17.21 11.55
C GLN A 38 47.04 -16.22 12.09
N PRO A 39 46.88 -16.09 13.44
CA PRO A 39 45.90 -15.19 14.05
C PRO A 39 46.05 -13.72 13.65
N ARG A 40 47.28 -13.27 13.37
CA ARG A 40 47.58 -11.88 12.97
C ARG A 40 46.84 -11.46 11.70
N LEU A 41 46.76 -12.34 10.70
CA LEU A 41 46.03 -12.09 9.45
C LEU A 41 44.55 -11.83 9.69
N TRP A 42 43.91 -12.68 10.51
CA TRP A 42 42.49 -12.58 10.83
C TRP A 42 42.19 -11.37 11.71
N ARG A 43 43.10 -11.05 12.64
CA ARG A 43 43.01 -9.87 13.49
C ARG A 43 43.08 -8.58 12.66
N GLN A 44 44.07 -8.47 11.77
CA GLN A 44 44.24 -7.29 10.92
C GLN A 44 43.03 -7.08 10.00
N GLU A 45 42.48 -8.16 9.43
CA GLU A 45 41.28 -8.09 8.60
C GLU A 45 40.04 -7.66 9.41
N LEU A 46 39.92 -8.13 10.67
CA LEU A 46 38.86 -7.71 11.59
C LEU A 46 39.01 -6.24 11.99
N GLU A 47 40.21 -5.81 12.36
CA GLU A 47 40.51 -4.40 12.70
C GLU A 47 40.22 -3.47 11.52
N ARG A 48 40.50 -3.91 10.28
CA ARG A 48 40.22 -3.15 9.06
C ARG A 48 38.73 -3.00 8.76
N ARG A 49 37.94 -4.07 8.93
CA ARG A 49 36.53 -4.12 8.49
C ARG A 49 35.52 -3.85 9.61
N PHE A 50 35.85 -4.22 10.84
CA PHE A 50 35.00 -4.17 12.02
C PHE A 50 35.81 -3.63 13.22
N PRO A 51 36.28 -2.37 13.16
CA PRO A 51 37.17 -1.81 14.18
C PRO A 51 36.57 -1.83 15.59
N ASP A 52 35.26 -1.59 15.71
CA ASP A 52 34.55 -1.59 17.00
C ASP A 52 34.53 -2.99 17.63
N LEU A 53 34.33 -4.03 16.82
CA LEU A 53 34.36 -5.42 17.28
C LEU A 53 35.78 -5.86 17.65
N ALA A 54 36.78 -5.38 16.90
CA ALA A 54 38.17 -5.65 17.22
C ALA A 54 38.59 -5.00 18.55
N ALA A 55 38.15 -3.76 18.80
CA ALA A 55 38.37 -3.06 20.06
C ALA A 55 37.71 -3.78 21.25
N SER A 56 36.47 -4.27 21.09
CA SER A 56 35.78 -5.01 22.16
C SER A 56 36.47 -6.34 22.48
N LEU A 57 36.89 -7.08 21.47
CA LEU A 57 37.60 -8.37 21.65
C LEU A 57 38.98 -8.18 22.29
N ALA A 58 39.67 -7.09 21.97
CA ALA A 58 40.94 -6.74 22.58
C ALA A 58 40.77 -6.38 24.07
N ALA A 59 39.70 -5.66 24.43
CA ALA A 59 39.39 -5.30 25.82
C ALA A 59 39.02 -6.53 26.68
N ASP A 60 38.33 -7.52 26.10
CA ASP A 60 37.93 -8.75 26.80
C ASP A 60 39.06 -9.77 27.02
N GLY A 61 40.27 -9.51 26.49
CA GLY A 61 41.44 -10.40 26.62
C GLY A 61 41.31 -11.75 25.89
N LYS A 62 40.20 -11.99 25.18
CA LYS A 62 39.89 -13.25 24.47
C LYS A 62 40.44 -13.21 23.04
N SER A 63 41.76 -13.33 22.91
CA SER A 63 42.48 -13.32 21.62
C SER A 63 42.37 -14.61 20.79
N LEU A 64 41.72 -15.66 21.30
CA LEU A 64 41.76 -17.01 20.71
C LEU A 64 40.75 -17.25 19.56
N CYS A 65 39.95 -16.25 19.19
CA CYS A 65 38.82 -16.48 18.29
C CYS A 65 38.66 -15.43 17.17
N TRP A 66 39.71 -14.69 16.79
CA TRP A 66 39.65 -13.67 15.71
C TRP A 66 39.01 -14.19 14.42
N ARG A 67 39.32 -15.43 14.03
CA ARG A 67 38.77 -16.07 12.84
C ARG A 67 37.26 -16.34 12.96
N SER A 68 36.78 -16.84 14.09
CA SER A 68 35.34 -17.06 14.28
C SER A 68 34.59 -15.76 14.49
N ALA A 69 35.17 -14.78 15.19
CA ALA A 69 34.61 -13.45 15.32
C ALA A 69 34.44 -12.76 13.96
N LEU A 70 35.45 -12.86 13.07
CA LEU A 70 35.35 -12.35 11.70
C LEU A 70 34.27 -13.09 10.89
N ALA A 71 34.24 -14.42 10.98
CA ALA A 71 33.23 -15.23 10.29
C ALA A 71 31.80 -14.89 10.75
N GLY A 72 31.59 -14.74 12.06
CA GLY A 72 30.33 -14.32 12.66
C GLY A 72 29.94 -12.91 12.21
N ALA A 73 30.86 -11.94 12.29
CA ALA A 73 30.60 -10.57 11.85
C ALA A 73 30.20 -10.46 10.37
N ILE A 74 30.88 -11.21 9.49
CA ILE A 74 30.52 -11.28 8.06
C ILE A 74 29.15 -11.93 7.88
N ARG A 75 28.88 -13.02 8.59
CA ARG A 75 27.57 -13.68 8.54
C ARG A 75 26.46 -12.73 8.99
N ASP A 76 26.67 -11.96 10.05
CA ASP A 76 25.72 -10.98 10.56
C ASP A 76 25.50 -9.86 9.55
N GLU A 77 26.56 -9.29 8.98
CA GLU A 77 26.49 -8.26 7.93
C GLU A 77 25.69 -8.75 6.71
N LEU A 78 26.00 -9.96 6.22
CA LEU A 78 25.30 -10.57 5.08
C LEU A 78 23.84 -10.90 5.43
N THR A 79 23.55 -11.34 6.65
CA THR A 79 22.19 -11.65 7.11
C THR A 79 21.35 -10.38 7.22
N LEU A 80 21.91 -9.29 7.76
CA LEU A 80 21.27 -7.98 7.81
C LEU A 80 21.01 -7.44 6.39
N ALA A 81 21.99 -7.53 5.50
CA ALA A 81 21.82 -7.15 4.10
C ALA A 81 20.73 -7.98 3.42
N ARG A 82 20.71 -9.30 3.61
CA ARG A 82 19.66 -10.20 3.09
C ARG A 82 18.27 -9.78 3.57
N ARG A 83 18.10 -9.49 4.87
CA ARG A 83 16.83 -9.00 5.43
C ARG A 83 16.39 -7.68 4.78
N LYS A 84 17.33 -6.75 4.57
CA LYS A 84 17.06 -5.47 3.89
C LYS A 84 16.58 -5.68 2.45
N PHE A 85 17.29 -6.49 1.67
CA PHE A 85 16.89 -6.77 0.29
C PHE A 85 15.59 -7.59 0.19
N CYS A 86 15.34 -8.50 1.14
CA CYS A 86 14.07 -9.22 1.22
C CYS A 86 12.88 -8.29 1.44
N ARG A 87 13.02 -7.29 2.33
CA ARG A 87 11.97 -6.28 2.53
C ARG A 87 11.76 -5.41 1.29
N GLN A 88 12.85 -5.00 0.63
CA GLN A 88 12.76 -4.23 -0.62
C GLN A 88 12.10 -5.04 -1.73
N GLU A 89 12.45 -6.32 -1.89
CA GLU A 89 11.81 -7.23 -2.85
C GLU A 89 10.31 -7.35 -2.60
N GLN A 90 9.90 -7.56 -1.33
CA GLN A 90 8.50 -7.66 -0.98
C GLN A 90 7.73 -6.37 -1.33
N MET A 91 8.25 -5.20 -0.94
CA MET A 91 7.63 -3.92 -1.27
C MET A 91 7.46 -3.70 -2.79
N LEU A 92 8.43 -4.15 -3.59
CA LEU A 92 8.36 -4.04 -5.04
C LEU A 92 7.33 -5.02 -5.63
N LYS A 93 7.24 -6.24 -5.09
CA LYS A 93 6.21 -7.21 -5.49
C LYS A 93 4.81 -6.71 -5.15
N ASP A 94 4.61 -6.21 -3.94
CA ASP A 94 3.34 -5.64 -3.50
C ASP A 94 2.91 -4.48 -4.43
N ALA A 95 3.83 -3.56 -4.73
CA ALA A 95 3.57 -2.48 -5.67
C ALA A 95 3.27 -2.97 -7.10
N SER A 96 3.90 -4.07 -7.55
CA SER A 96 3.61 -4.68 -8.86
C SER A 96 2.19 -5.25 -8.88
N HIS A 97 1.78 -5.95 -7.81
CA HIS A 97 0.44 -6.50 -7.69
C HIS A 97 -0.63 -5.39 -7.60
N GLU A 98 -0.35 -4.30 -6.89
CA GLU A 98 -1.23 -3.12 -6.86
C GLU A 98 -1.39 -2.51 -8.26
N GLN A 99 -0.29 -2.37 -9.01
CA GLN A 99 -0.33 -1.87 -10.39
C GLN A 99 -1.14 -2.78 -11.33
N GLU A 100 -0.97 -4.10 -11.20
CA GLU A 100 -1.75 -5.10 -11.94
C GLU A 100 -3.24 -5.05 -11.57
N ALA A 101 -3.56 -4.89 -10.28
CA ALA A 101 -4.94 -4.76 -9.82
C ALA A 101 -5.61 -3.50 -10.38
N ILE A 102 -4.90 -2.36 -10.40
CA ILE A 102 -5.37 -1.11 -11.02
C ILE A 102 -5.61 -1.33 -12.52
N HIS A 103 -4.69 -1.98 -13.22
CA HIS A 103 -4.85 -2.28 -14.64
C HIS A 103 -6.09 -3.15 -14.91
N GLN A 104 -6.27 -4.22 -14.14
CA GLN A 104 -7.45 -5.07 -14.25
C GLN A 104 -8.74 -4.31 -13.94
N ALA A 105 -8.73 -3.42 -12.94
CA ALA A 105 -9.88 -2.59 -12.61
C ALA A 105 -10.25 -1.66 -13.77
N LEU A 106 -9.27 -0.98 -14.36
CA LEU A 106 -9.47 -0.10 -15.52
C LEU A 106 -9.98 -0.87 -16.75
N LEU A 107 -9.51 -2.10 -16.98
CA LEU A 107 -10.02 -2.96 -18.06
C LEU A 107 -11.48 -3.33 -17.83
N ARG A 108 -11.85 -3.72 -16.60
CA ARG A 108 -13.24 -4.05 -16.24
C ARG A 108 -14.15 -2.83 -16.35
N GLU A 109 -13.67 -1.66 -15.92
CA GLU A 109 -14.38 -0.40 -16.07
C GLU A 109 -14.63 -0.11 -17.55
N ARG A 110 -13.59 -0.16 -18.39
CA ARG A 110 -13.71 0.03 -19.84
C ARG A 110 -14.77 -0.90 -20.46
N THR A 111 -14.72 -2.19 -20.16
CA THR A 111 -15.70 -3.16 -20.70
C THR A 111 -17.12 -2.85 -20.22
N SER A 112 -17.29 -2.50 -18.95
CA SER A 112 -18.62 -2.17 -18.40
C SER A 112 -19.21 -0.89 -19.02
N LEU A 113 -18.38 0.12 -19.26
CA LEU A 113 -18.77 1.37 -19.91
C LEU A 113 -19.11 1.14 -21.39
N GLN A 114 -18.35 0.27 -22.08
CA GLN A 114 -18.64 -0.14 -23.46
C GLN A 114 -20.00 -0.84 -23.56
N GLU A 115 -20.28 -1.81 -22.69
CA GLU A 115 -21.59 -2.47 -22.63
C GLU A 115 -22.73 -1.49 -22.31
N CYS A 116 -22.51 -0.56 -21.39
CA CYS A 116 -23.48 0.46 -21.02
C CYS A 116 -23.81 1.36 -22.21
N LEU A 117 -22.80 1.81 -22.95
CA LEU A 117 -22.96 2.60 -24.17
C LEU A 117 -23.75 1.86 -25.26
N GLU A 118 -23.47 0.57 -25.46
CA GLU A 118 -24.23 -0.25 -26.40
C GLU A 118 -25.70 -0.39 -26.00
N ARG A 119 -25.99 -0.56 -24.70
CA ARG A 119 -27.36 -0.55 -24.17
C ARG A 119 -28.04 0.80 -24.37
N HIS A 120 -27.36 1.91 -24.13
CA HIS A 120 -27.90 3.24 -24.37
C HIS A 120 -28.21 3.45 -25.86
N ARG A 121 -27.29 3.07 -26.76
CA ARG A 121 -27.50 3.18 -28.22
C ARG A 121 -28.68 2.37 -28.72
N THR A 122 -28.83 1.14 -28.24
CA THR A 122 -29.96 0.27 -28.61
C THR A 122 -31.29 0.81 -28.08
N HIS A 123 -31.32 1.31 -26.84
CA HIS A 123 -32.51 1.95 -26.27
C HIS A 123 -32.88 3.24 -27.01
N LEU A 124 -31.89 4.07 -27.33
CA LEU A 124 -32.08 5.32 -28.07
C LEU A 124 -32.59 5.05 -29.49
N ALA A 125 -32.07 4.02 -30.17
CA ALA A 125 -32.58 3.58 -31.47
C ALA A 125 -34.06 3.15 -31.38
N ARG A 126 -34.45 2.43 -30.31
CA ARG A 126 -35.85 2.07 -30.06
C ARG A 126 -36.74 3.29 -29.83
N LEU A 127 -36.34 4.22 -28.95
CA LEU A 127 -37.09 5.45 -28.68
C LEU A 127 -37.25 6.33 -29.93
N ARG A 128 -36.23 6.38 -30.80
CA ARG A 128 -36.32 7.08 -32.10
C ARG A 128 -37.34 6.44 -33.03
N ARG A 129 -37.43 5.11 -33.08
CA ARG A 129 -38.47 4.41 -33.85
C ARG A 129 -39.85 4.67 -33.28
N GLU A 130 -40.03 4.57 -31.96
CA GLU A 130 -41.30 4.87 -31.29
C GLU A 130 -41.73 6.34 -31.53
N ALA A 131 -40.79 7.28 -31.52
CA ALA A 131 -41.07 8.68 -31.87
C ALA A 131 -41.52 8.83 -33.34
N ALA A 132 -40.83 8.17 -34.28
CA ALA A 132 -41.16 8.20 -35.70
C ALA A 132 -42.52 7.56 -35.99
N GLU A 133 -42.83 6.43 -35.33
CA GLU A 133 -44.13 5.76 -35.38
C GLU A 133 -45.26 6.60 -34.76
N LEU A 134 -44.98 7.52 -33.83
CA LEU A 134 -45.99 8.45 -33.33
C LEU A 134 -46.16 9.65 -34.27
N ASP A 135 -45.09 10.08 -34.93
CA ASP A 135 -45.08 11.16 -35.91
C ASP A 135 -45.72 10.76 -37.25
N SER A 136 -45.71 9.49 -37.65
CA SER A 136 -46.26 9.04 -38.94
C SER A 136 -47.79 9.11 -39.06
N TRP A 137 -48.52 9.31 -37.95
CA TRP A 137 -49.99 9.32 -37.92
C TRP A 137 -50.55 10.73 -37.77
N GLN A 138 -49.91 11.70 -38.44
CA GLN A 138 -50.26 13.12 -38.36
C GLN A 138 -51.68 13.47 -38.86
N SER A 139 -52.36 12.58 -39.59
CA SER A 139 -53.76 12.76 -39.98
C SER A 139 -54.71 12.38 -38.83
N GLY A 140 -55.03 13.33 -37.95
CA GLY A 140 -56.05 13.16 -36.89
C GLY A 140 -55.51 13.08 -35.45
N VAL A 141 -54.42 13.79 -35.15
CA VAL A 141 -53.72 13.68 -33.85
C VAL A 141 -54.57 14.19 -32.68
N THR A 142 -55.02 13.27 -31.83
CA THR A 142 -55.65 13.56 -30.53
C THR A 142 -54.66 14.21 -29.55
N VAL A 143 -55.17 14.99 -28.59
CA VAL A 143 -54.36 15.68 -27.56
C VAL A 143 -53.47 14.69 -26.77
N SER A 144 -53.97 13.48 -26.51
CA SER A 144 -53.24 12.41 -25.82
C SER A 144 -52.01 11.93 -26.59
N ARG A 145 -52.08 11.86 -27.93
CA ARG A 145 -50.97 11.39 -28.77
C ARG A 145 -49.84 12.42 -28.86
N ARG A 146 -50.15 13.71 -28.90
CA ARG A 146 -49.14 14.80 -28.82
C ARG A 146 -48.40 14.77 -27.49
N ALA A 147 -49.13 14.52 -26.40
CA ALA A 147 -48.52 14.38 -25.07
C ALA A 147 -47.59 13.17 -25.00
N ALA A 148 -47.97 12.03 -25.57
CA ALA A 148 -47.12 10.84 -25.65
C ALA A 148 -45.83 11.10 -26.46
N LEU A 149 -45.96 11.68 -27.66
CA LEU A 149 -44.81 12.06 -28.49
C LEU A 149 -43.85 13.02 -27.76
N LYS A 150 -44.38 14.02 -27.04
CA LYS A 150 -43.58 14.95 -26.25
C LYS A 150 -42.77 14.23 -25.16
N ARG A 151 -43.35 13.23 -24.49
CA ARG A 151 -42.65 12.41 -23.48
C ARG A 151 -41.55 11.58 -24.12
N VAL A 152 -41.83 10.90 -25.24
CA VAL A 152 -40.81 10.09 -25.95
C VAL A 152 -39.65 10.97 -26.41
N ARG A 153 -39.92 12.16 -26.96
CA ARG A 153 -38.87 13.12 -27.34
C ARG A 153 -38.03 13.58 -26.14
N ALA A 154 -38.65 13.84 -24.99
CA ALA A 154 -37.91 14.16 -23.77
C ALA A 154 -37.00 13.01 -23.35
N SER A 155 -37.51 11.77 -23.34
CA SER A 155 -36.70 10.58 -23.06
C SER A 155 -35.56 10.36 -24.06
N VAL A 156 -35.74 10.71 -25.35
CA VAL A 156 -34.65 10.68 -26.34
C VAL A 156 -33.53 11.64 -25.98
N GLU A 157 -33.84 12.87 -25.55
CA GLU A 157 -32.82 13.84 -25.15
C GLU A 157 -32.10 13.41 -23.86
N GLU A 158 -32.84 12.96 -22.84
CA GLU A 158 -32.26 12.40 -21.62
C GLU A 158 -31.30 11.22 -21.92
N MET A 159 -31.69 10.33 -22.84
CA MET A 159 -30.85 9.20 -23.24
C MET A 159 -29.65 9.61 -24.09
N LYS A 160 -29.74 10.66 -24.90
CA LYS A 160 -28.58 11.23 -25.60
C LYS A 160 -27.57 11.81 -24.62
N GLU A 161 -28.04 12.52 -23.60
CA GLU A 161 -27.17 13.04 -22.54
C GLU A 161 -26.49 11.90 -21.76
N ALA A 162 -27.24 10.84 -21.43
CA ALA A 162 -26.69 9.64 -20.80
C ALA A 162 -25.63 8.96 -21.68
N GLU A 163 -25.88 8.79 -22.99
CA GLU A 163 -24.89 8.27 -23.94
C GLU A 163 -23.62 9.13 -23.96
N GLN A 164 -23.75 10.46 -24.04
CA GLN A 164 -22.60 11.36 -24.05
C GLN A 164 -21.80 11.31 -22.75
N ASN A 165 -22.47 11.19 -21.60
CA ASN A 165 -21.82 11.09 -20.31
C ASN A 165 -21.03 9.78 -20.18
N GLU A 166 -21.61 8.65 -20.59
CA GLU A 166 -20.91 7.36 -20.61
C GLU A 166 -19.76 7.36 -21.63
N ALA A 167 -19.89 8.05 -22.76
CA ALA A 167 -18.82 8.18 -23.75
C ALA A 167 -17.63 8.98 -23.21
N LYS A 168 -17.89 10.05 -22.45
CA LYS A 168 -16.85 10.82 -21.75
C LYS A 168 -16.15 9.98 -20.68
N ARG A 169 -16.90 9.17 -19.93
CA ARG A 169 -16.33 8.23 -18.94
C ARG A 169 -15.44 7.19 -19.62
N LEU A 170 -15.90 6.60 -20.72
CA LEU A 170 -15.11 5.64 -21.49
C LEU A 170 -13.80 6.26 -21.99
N ALA A 171 -13.86 7.46 -22.57
CA ALA A 171 -12.66 8.17 -23.03
C ALA A 171 -11.67 8.46 -21.89
N SER A 172 -12.16 8.76 -20.69
CA SER A 172 -11.33 8.94 -19.48
C SER A 172 -10.67 7.63 -19.03
N ALA A 173 -11.41 6.52 -19.04
CA ALA A 173 -10.88 5.20 -18.71
C ALA A 173 -9.81 4.76 -19.74
N GLU A 174 -10.06 4.97 -21.03
CA GLU A 174 -9.10 4.70 -22.11
C GLU A 174 -7.83 5.54 -21.99
N LYS A 175 -7.96 6.83 -21.64
CA LYS A 175 -6.80 7.69 -21.37
C LYS A 175 -5.98 7.19 -20.19
N SER A 176 -6.65 6.71 -19.13
CA SER A 176 -6.00 6.14 -17.95
C SER A 176 -5.27 4.84 -18.28
N LEU A 177 -5.88 3.96 -19.08
CA LEU A 177 -5.23 2.75 -19.60
C LEU A 177 -4.01 3.07 -20.46
N ALA A 178 -4.10 4.05 -21.36
CA ALA A 178 -2.98 4.47 -22.19
C ALA A 178 -1.83 5.06 -21.36
N MET A 179 -2.15 5.82 -20.30
CA MET A 179 -1.14 6.32 -19.37
C MET A 179 -0.46 5.17 -18.61
N TRP A 180 -1.24 4.20 -18.13
CA TRP A 180 -0.71 3.01 -17.46
C TRP A 180 0.23 2.22 -18.37
N GLN A 181 -0.15 2.00 -19.64
CA GLN A 181 0.70 1.31 -20.62
C GLN A 181 2.04 2.01 -20.83
N ARG A 182 2.07 3.35 -20.84
CA ARG A 182 3.33 4.11 -20.92
C ARG A 182 4.20 3.85 -19.70
N VAL A 183 3.61 3.87 -18.50
CA VAL A 183 4.34 3.62 -17.24
C VAL A 183 4.87 2.18 -17.16
N ASP A 184 4.10 1.18 -17.59
CA ASP A 184 4.52 -0.23 -17.60
C ASP A 184 5.55 -0.52 -18.71
N SER A 185 5.42 0.12 -19.89
CA SER A 185 6.35 -0.05 -21.02
C SER A 185 7.79 0.33 -20.69
N ASP A 186 7.96 1.28 -19.77
CA ASP A 186 9.26 1.69 -19.27
C ASP A 186 10.00 0.55 -18.55
N GLY A 187 9.29 -0.47 -18.07
CA GLY A 187 9.84 -1.68 -17.47
C GLY A 187 10.76 -1.44 -16.27
N ARG A 188 10.86 -0.19 -15.78
CA ARG A 188 11.81 0.23 -14.74
C ARG A 188 11.57 -0.54 -13.45
N HIS A 189 10.31 -0.73 -13.09
CA HIS A 189 9.91 -1.48 -11.89
C HIS A 189 10.35 -2.94 -11.97
N ARG A 190 10.07 -3.63 -13.09
CA ARG A 190 10.50 -5.03 -13.32
C ARG A 190 12.02 -5.18 -13.31
N ARG A 191 12.74 -4.25 -13.96
CA ARG A 191 14.22 -4.23 -13.95
C ARG A 191 14.77 -4.04 -12.54
N PHE A 192 14.18 -3.14 -11.76
CA PHE A 192 14.62 -2.88 -10.39
C PHE A 192 14.33 -4.07 -9.47
N LEU A 193 13.17 -4.71 -9.60
CA LEU A 193 12.85 -5.96 -8.90
C LEU A 193 13.89 -7.05 -9.22
N ALA A 194 14.18 -7.27 -10.51
CA ALA A 194 15.19 -8.25 -10.92
C ALA A 194 16.59 -7.96 -10.35
N GLN A 195 16.99 -6.68 -10.28
CA GLN A 195 18.26 -6.30 -9.65
C GLN A 195 18.29 -6.58 -8.15
N VAL A 196 17.21 -6.29 -7.43
CA VAL A 196 17.09 -6.56 -5.99
C VAL A 196 17.11 -8.06 -5.73
N GLU A 197 16.36 -8.85 -6.51
CA GLU A 197 16.37 -10.31 -6.42
C GLU A 197 17.76 -10.89 -6.70
N ALA A 198 18.44 -10.42 -7.74
CA ALA A 198 19.81 -10.86 -8.06
C ALA A 198 20.78 -10.55 -6.92
N LYS A 199 20.68 -9.36 -6.30
CA LYS A 199 21.49 -9.01 -5.12
C LYS A 199 21.17 -9.92 -3.93
N ARG A 200 19.90 -10.21 -3.64
CA ARG A 200 19.51 -11.14 -2.58
C ARG A 200 20.08 -12.54 -2.84
N ARG A 201 19.95 -13.07 -4.06
CA ARG A 201 20.47 -14.39 -4.43
C ARG A 201 21.99 -14.48 -4.25
N ARG A 202 22.74 -13.46 -4.69
CA ARG A 202 24.20 -13.38 -4.46
C ARG A 202 24.55 -13.39 -2.98
N LEU A 203 23.79 -12.69 -2.13
CA LEU A 203 24.01 -12.70 -0.68
C LEU A 203 23.69 -14.07 -0.06
N GLU A 204 22.64 -14.75 -0.52
CA GLU A 204 22.30 -16.10 -0.07
C GLU A 204 23.34 -17.13 -0.49
N GLU A 205 23.88 -17.02 -1.69
CA GLU A 205 24.97 -17.85 -2.17
C GLU A 205 26.23 -17.65 -1.31
N ARG A 206 26.62 -16.40 -1.04
CA ARG A 206 27.74 -16.09 -0.12
C ARG A 206 27.51 -16.64 1.28
N LEU A 207 26.28 -16.54 1.81
CA LEU A 207 25.93 -17.10 3.12
C LEU A 207 26.02 -18.64 3.14
N ARG A 208 25.64 -19.31 2.05
CA ARG A 208 25.76 -20.79 1.92
C ARG A 208 27.21 -21.26 1.87
N CYS A 209 28.11 -20.47 1.27
CA CYS A 209 29.54 -20.79 1.21
C CYS A 209 30.27 -20.60 2.54
N LEU A 210 29.67 -19.89 3.51
CA LEU A 210 30.27 -19.74 4.84
C LEU A 210 30.01 -21.01 5.66
N PRO A 211 31.05 -21.67 6.21
CA PRO A 211 30.86 -22.88 7.00
C PRO A 211 29.91 -22.58 8.17
N PRO A 212 28.84 -23.36 8.37
CA PRO A 212 27.91 -23.13 9.48
C PRO A 212 28.74 -23.03 10.76
N GLU A 213 28.52 -21.99 11.57
CA GLU A 213 29.18 -21.95 12.87
C GLU A 213 28.71 -23.20 13.61
N GLN A 214 29.63 -24.11 13.86
CA GLN A 214 29.41 -25.13 14.86
C GLN A 214 29.09 -24.36 16.14
N ALA A 215 27.89 -24.61 16.67
CA ALA A 215 27.32 -23.94 17.83
C ALA A 215 28.24 -24.09 19.05
N ALA A 216 29.21 -23.19 19.21
CA ALA A 216 30.08 -23.11 20.38
C ALA A 216 30.80 -21.75 20.46
N ALA A 217 30.08 -20.65 20.22
CA ALA A 217 30.51 -19.35 20.72
C ALA A 217 29.26 -18.60 21.14
N ARG A 218 29.08 -18.43 22.45
CA ARG A 218 28.07 -17.54 23.03
C ARG A 218 28.07 -16.23 22.24
N PRO A 219 26.91 -15.72 21.78
CA PRO A 219 26.85 -14.40 21.19
C PRO A 219 27.46 -13.42 22.19
N CYS A 220 28.45 -12.66 21.75
CA CYS A 220 29.02 -11.58 22.55
C CYS A 220 27.84 -10.68 22.96
N ALA A 221 27.56 -10.55 24.26
CA ALA A 221 26.32 -9.96 24.77
C ALA A 221 26.07 -8.53 24.22
N ALA A 222 27.15 -7.82 23.86
CA ALA A 222 27.11 -6.52 23.20
C ALA A 222 26.44 -6.54 21.81
N LEU A 223 26.65 -7.58 21.00
CA LEU A 223 26.07 -7.70 19.65
C LEU A 223 24.62 -8.16 19.68
N ALA A 224 24.26 -9.06 20.61
CA ALA A 224 22.88 -9.46 20.82
C ALA A 224 22.01 -8.28 21.30
N ALA A 225 22.56 -7.40 22.14
CA ALA A 225 21.88 -6.18 22.58
C ALA A 225 21.69 -5.17 21.43
N ALA A 226 22.69 -5.00 20.56
CA ALA A 226 22.59 -4.12 19.39
C ALA A 226 21.60 -4.64 18.33
N ALA A 227 21.60 -5.95 18.08
CA ALA A 227 20.63 -6.60 17.19
C ALA A 227 19.20 -6.49 17.75
N ALA A 228 19.00 -6.74 19.04
CA ALA A 228 17.71 -6.59 19.71
C ALA A 228 17.22 -5.13 19.73
N ALA A 229 18.11 -4.16 19.92
CA ALA A 229 17.77 -2.74 19.85
C ALA A 229 17.37 -2.31 18.42
N GLY A 230 18.12 -2.77 17.41
CA GLY A 230 17.80 -2.53 16.00
C GLY A 230 16.49 -3.18 15.55
N GLU A 231 16.21 -4.41 16.01
CA GLU A 231 14.95 -5.11 15.74
C GLU A 231 13.76 -4.44 16.42
N ARG A 232 13.89 -3.97 17.67
CA ARG A 232 12.83 -3.18 18.34
C ARG A 232 12.59 -1.84 17.64
N ALA A 233 13.64 -1.15 17.21
CA ALA A 233 13.50 0.12 16.48
C ALA A 233 12.86 -0.09 15.08
N ALA A 234 13.18 -1.19 14.40
CA ALA A 234 12.58 -1.55 13.12
C ALA A 234 11.12 -1.99 13.29
N ALA A 235 10.80 -2.77 14.32
CA ALA A 235 9.44 -3.23 14.65
C ALA A 235 8.52 -2.05 15.03
N ALA A 236 9.03 -1.08 15.80
CA ALA A 236 8.29 0.13 16.14
C ALA A 236 8.02 1.04 14.92
N LYS A 237 8.97 1.12 13.98
CA LYS A 237 8.77 1.86 12.73
C LYS A 237 7.83 1.14 11.75
N SER A 238 7.89 -0.19 11.67
CA SER A 238 6.99 -0.98 10.81
C SER A 238 5.56 -1.05 11.37
N SER A 239 5.36 -1.08 12.68
CA SER A 239 4.02 -1.05 13.27
C SER A 239 3.37 0.33 13.11
N GLY A 240 4.14 1.41 13.25
CA GLY A 240 3.67 2.78 12.97
C GLY A 240 3.31 3.00 11.49
N ALA A 241 4.12 2.49 10.56
CA ALA A 241 3.86 2.57 9.12
C ALA A 241 2.68 1.67 8.69
N ALA A 242 2.57 0.44 9.23
CA ALA A 242 1.44 -0.45 8.94
C ALA A 242 0.11 0.09 9.49
N ALA A 243 0.12 0.67 10.70
CA ALA A 243 -1.06 1.31 11.27
C ALA A 243 -1.46 2.59 10.51
N ALA A 244 -0.50 3.37 10.02
CA ALA A 244 -0.77 4.52 9.16
C ALA A 244 -1.33 4.10 7.79
N ASN A 245 -0.80 3.03 7.18
CA ASN A 245 -1.25 2.53 5.89
C ASN A 245 -2.62 1.83 5.96
N GLN A 246 -2.95 1.17 7.07
CA GLN A 246 -4.30 0.63 7.32
C GLN A 246 -5.33 1.74 7.55
N ARG A 247 -4.94 2.87 8.16
CA ARG A 247 -5.82 4.03 8.35
C ARG A 247 -6.04 4.83 7.06
N SER A 248 -5.06 4.88 6.14
CA SER A 248 -5.24 5.52 4.82
C SER A 248 -6.07 4.64 3.87
N THR A 249 -5.80 3.34 3.83
CA THR A 249 -6.55 2.38 3.00
C THR A 249 -7.99 2.18 3.50
N SER A 250 -8.24 2.14 4.81
CA SER A 250 -9.61 2.12 5.33
C SER A 250 -10.39 3.39 5.03
N ARG A 251 -9.74 4.58 5.07
CA ARG A 251 -10.35 5.86 4.69
C ARG A 251 -10.62 5.97 3.19
N LEU A 252 -9.74 5.45 2.34
CA LEU A 252 -9.97 5.39 0.89
C LEU A 252 -11.04 4.35 0.51
N ALA A 253 -11.08 3.20 1.19
CA ALA A 253 -12.11 2.18 0.98
C ALA A 253 -13.50 2.63 1.47
N THR A 254 -13.58 3.40 2.57
CA THR A 254 -14.85 4.02 3.01
C THR A 254 -15.25 5.22 2.17
N ALA A 255 -14.31 5.98 1.59
CA ALA A 255 -14.61 7.04 0.62
C ALA A 255 -15.15 6.44 -0.71
N ALA A 256 -14.48 5.42 -1.25
CA ALA A 256 -14.93 4.71 -2.45
C ALA A 256 -16.27 4.00 -2.24
N SER A 257 -16.51 3.42 -1.06
CA SER A 257 -17.82 2.81 -0.74
C SER A 257 -18.94 3.84 -0.59
N ARG A 258 -18.63 5.07 -0.13
CA ARG A 258 -19.60 6.17 -0.06
C ARG A 258 -19.91 6.77 -1.44
N GLU A 259 -18.94 6.85 -2.34
CA GLU A 259 -19.16 7.28 -3.73
C GLU A 259 -19.93 6.24 -4.54
N VAL A 260 -19.65 4.94 -4.36
CA VAL A 260 -20.42 3.86 -4.98
C VAL A 260 -21.84 3.74 -4.40
N ALA A 261 -22.04 3.99 -3.10
CA ALA A 261 -23.36 4.03 -2.49
C ALA A 261 -24.17 5.28 -2.90
N ALA A 262 -23.52 6.43 -3.09
CA ALA A 262 -24.15 7.65 -3.60
C ALA A 262 -24.47 7.55 -5.11
N ALA A 263 -23.68 6.82 -5.89
CA ALA A 263 -23.94 6.57 -7.31
C ALA A 263 -24.99 5.47 -7.56
N ARG A 264 -25.29 4.62 -6.57
CA ARG A 264 -26.29 3.53 -6.69
C ARG A 264 -27.74 3.94 -6.38
N PHE A 265 -27.99 5.16 -5.90
CA PHE A 265 -29.35 5.64 -5.63
C PHE A 265 -29.54 7.11 -5.99
N PRO A 266 -30.06 7.36 -7.21
CA PRO A 266 -30.97 8.48 -7.39
C PRO A 266 -32.19 8.03 -8.22
N ALA A 267 -33.17 7.33 -7.63
CA ALA A 267 -34.45 7.11 -8.32
C ALA A 267 -35.68 6.74 -7.45
N ASP A 268 -35.54 5.97 -6.36
CA ASP A 268 -36.73 5.26 -5.83
C ASP A 268 -37.44 5.86 -4.60
N TRP A 269 -37.03 7.02 -4.09
CA TRP A 269 -37.74 7.64 -2.96
C TRP A 269 -39.02 8.41 -3.39
N ALA A 270 -39.04 9.01 -4.58
CA ALA A 270 -40.13 9.92 -4.96
C ALA A 270 -41.46 9.23 -5.34
N ALA A 271 -41.49 7.90 -5.48
CA ALA A 271 -42.68 7.17 -5.92
C ALA A 271 -43.50 6.49 -4.81
N ARG A 272 -43.12 6.59 -3.53
CA ARG A 272 -43.85 5.92 -2.41
C ARG A 272 -44.56 6.83 -1.41
N ALA A 273 -44.52 8.16 -1.58
CA ALA A 273 -45.23 9.08 -0.70
C ALA A 273 -46.63 9.50 -1.19
N GLY A 274 -47.09 9.02 -2.36
CA GLY A 274 -48.29 9.54 -3.02
C GLY A 274 -49.48 8.58 -3.21
N ALA A 275 -49.42 7.32 -2.77
CA ALA A 275 -50.49 6.38 -3.09
C ALA A 275 -50.70 5.30 -2.01
N ARG A 276 -51.51 5.65 -0.98
CA ARG A 276 -52.69 4.88 -0.50
C ARG A 276 -53.03 5.27 0.94
N SER A 277 -53.90 6.27 1.05
CA SER A 277 -54.92 6.35 2.10
C SER A 277 -56.26 6.00 1.42
N THR A 278 -57.15 5.36 2.19
CA THR A 278 -58.52 4.85 1.88
C THR A 278 -58.65 3.40 1.39
N ALA A 279 -58.82 2.48 2.36
CA ALA A 279 -59.87 1.45 2.38
C ALA A 279 -59.85 0.66 3.71
N THR A 280 -60.81 1.00 4.58
CA THR A 280 -61.54 0.14 5.54
C THR A 280 -61.86 -1.24 4.91
N THR A 281 -61.93 -2.41 5.55
CA THR A 281 -62.56 -2.81 6.83
C THR A 281 -62.19 -4.27 7.11
N ALA A 282 -62.18 -4.67 8.40
CA ALA A 282 -62.47 -6.00 8.96
C ALA A 282 -61.84 -7.28 8.35
N THR A 283 -61.23 -8.12 9.20
CA THR A 283 -61.76 -9.45 9.61
C THR A 283 -60.65 -10.23 10.34
N THR A 284 -60.81 -10.42 11.65
CA THR A 284 -60.20 -11.52 12.42
C THR A 284 -61.02 -12.79 12.15
N PRO A 285 -60.42 -13.99 12.23
CA PRO A 285 -60.66 -14.77 13.44
C PRO A 285 -59.46 -15.54 13.97
N ALA A 286 -59.62 -15.90 15.24
CA ALA A 286 -58.74 -16.64 16.13
C ALA A 286 -58.60 -18.14 15.80
N THR A 287 -57.54 -18.77 16.32
CA THR A 287 -57.52 -20.04 17.10
C THR A 287 -56.05 -20.36 17.41
N ALA A 288 -55.59 -20.25 18.66
CA ALA A 288 -55.69 -21.20 19.78
C ALA A 288 -54.54 -22.24 19.78
N ALA A 289 -53.67 -22.18 20.80
CA ALA A 289 -53.39 -23.28 21.74
C ALA A 289 -52.13 -23.01 22.61
N THR A 290 -52.37 -22.91 23.94
CA THR A 290 -51.66 -23.57 25.07
C THR A 290 -50.13 -23.38 25.26
N ALA A 291 -49.53 -23.17 26.44
CA ALA A 291 -49.93 -23.36 27.84
C ALA A 291 -48.95 -22.62 28.79
N SER A 292 -49.42 -22.38 30.02
CA SER A 292 -48.69 -22.34 31.31
C SER A 292 -47.66 -21.22 31.55
N GLU A 293 -47.49 -20.61 32.73
CA GLU A 293 -48.09 -20.62 34.07
C GLU A 293 -47.38 -19.48 34.86
N ILE A 294 -47.85 -19.20 36.08
CA ILE A 294 -47.17 -18.51 37.20
C ILE A 294 -47.33 -16.98 37.34
N SER A 295 -48.42 -16.62 38.04
CA SER A 295 -48.49 -15.91 39.34
C SER A 295 -47.60 -14.70 39.70
N LEU A 296 -48.34 -13.66 40.17
CA LEU A 296 -48.09 -12.76 41.32
C LEU A 296 -46.95 -11.74 41.16
N SER A 297 -47.05 -10.46 41.51
CA SER A 297 -48.00 -9.68 42.32
C SER A 297 -47.53 -8.21 42.33
N ALA A 298 -48.47 -7.27 42.55
CA ALA A 298 -48.29 -5.97 43.24
C ALA A 298 -47.30 -4.96 42.60
N THR A 299 -47.47 -3.64 42.59
CA THR A 299 -48.36 -2.64 43.22
C THR A 299 -48.01 -1.33 42.50
N ALA A 300 -49.01 -0.60 42.01
CA ALA A 300 -49.40 0.73 42.50
C ALA A 300 -48.37 1.88 42.40
N ALA A 301 -48.85 2.98 41.82
CA ALA A 301 -48.47 4.40 41.97
C ALA A 301 -48.13 5.04 40.61
N THR A 302 -49.02 5.85 40.00
CA THR A 302 -49.11 7.33 40.16
C THR A 302 -47.77 8.02 39.82
N GLU A 303 -47.64 9.00 38.93
CA GLU A 303 -48.59 10.03 38.50
C GLU A 303 -48.07 10.73 37.23
N ARG A 304 -48.99 11.44 36.58
CA ARG A 304 -48.77 12.43 35.53
C ARG A 304 -47.84 13.55 36.01
N THR A 305 -47.01 14.04 35.11
CA THR A 305 -46.69 15.46 34.78
C THR A 305 -45.54 15.41 33.77
N GLY A 306 -45.52 16.09 32.62
CA GLY A 306 -46.04 17.41 32.33
C GLY A 306 -44.88 18.41 32.35
N ALA A 307 -44.58 18.99 31.18
CA ALA A 307 -43.83 20.24 30.97
C ALA A 307 -42.28 20.18 30.85
N THR A 308 -41.85 20.25 29.59
CA THR A 308 -40.97 21.29 29.02
C THR A 308 -39.80 21.84 29.85
N ALA A 309 -38.59 21.66 29.32
CA ALA A 309 -37.48 22.60 29.50
C ALA A 309 -36.84 22.91 28.14
N THR A 310 -37.22 24.05 27.59
CA THR A 310 -36.42 24.87 26.68
C THR A 310 -35.12 25.26 27.37
N ALA A 311 -33.99 24.98 26.73
CA ALA A 311 -32.71 25.64 27.00
C ALA A 311 -32.05 26.00 25.66
N THR A 312 -32.31 27.25 25.27
CA THR A 312 -31.38 28.25 24.76
C THR A 312 -30.19 27.81 23.91
N ALA A 313 -30.20 28.32 22.67
CA ALA A 313 -29.08 28.40 21.75
C ALA A 313 -27.86 29.12 22.32
N THR A 314 -26.65 28.66 21.95
CA THR A 314 -25.54 29.56 21.54
C THR A 314 -24.37 28.80 20.90
N ALA A 315 -23.94 29.31 19.75
CA ALA A 315 -22.58 29.37 19.22
C ALA A 315 -21.74 28.07 19.07
N THR A 316 -21.46 27.69 17.81
CA THR A 316 -20.13 27.92 17.17
C THR A 316 -20.07 27.31 15.78
N THR A 317 -20.18 28.15 14.76
CA THR A 317 -19.81 27.86 13.37
C THR A 317 -18.68 28.82 13.02
N ALA A 318 -17.42 28.41 13.18
CA ALA A 318 -16.25 29.00 12.52
C ALA A 318 -14.95 28.41 13.08
N THR A 319 -14.38 27.40 12.44
CA THR A 319 -12.93 27.11 12.48
C THR A 319 -12.58 26.00 11.48
N ALA A 320 -12.59 26.32 10.19
CA ALA A 320 -12.01 25.42 9.17
C ALA A 320 -11.33 26.17 8.01
N LYS A 321 -11.01 27.46 8.18
CA LYS A 321 -10.26 28.26 7.20
C LYS A 321 -8.80 28.63 7.54
N PRO A 322 -8.25 28.49 8.76
CA PRO A 322 -6.86 28.92 8.98
C PRO A 322 -5.80 27.88 8.57
N LEU A 323 -6.15 26.61 8.35
CA LEU A 323 -5.15 25.56 8.12
C LEU A 323 -4.55 25.60 6.70
N VAL A 324 -5.35 25.94 5.69
CA VAL A 324 -4.89 26.00 4.29
C VAL A 324 -3.99 27.22 4.07
N GLN A 325 -4.27 28.35 4.74
CA GLN A 325 -3.47 29.56 4.63
C GLN A 325 -2.11 29.43 5.32
N GLN A 326 -2.05 28.68 6.43
CA GLN A 326 -0.78 28.38 7.11
C GLN A 326 0.12 27.45 6.29
N GLN A 327 -0.47 26.49 5.57
CA GLN A 327 0.29 25.57 4.71
C GLN A 327 0.86 26.29 3.47
N GLN A 328 0.10 27.24 2.90
CA GLN A 328 0.56 28.05 1.77
C GLN A 328 1.69 29.03 2.17
N GLN A 329 1.65 29.60 3.38
CA GLN A 329 2.75 30.42 3.89
C GLN A 329 4.04 29.61 4.14
N GLN A 330 3.93 28.36 4.63
CA GLN A 330 5.10 27.50 4.81
C GLN A 330 5.75 27.10 3.48
N GLU A 331 4.97 26.82 2.44
CA GLU A 331 5.52 26.51 1.12
C GLU A 331 6.24 27.71 0.48
N GLN A 332 5.70 28.93 0.63
CA GLN A 332 6.35 30.14 0.14
C GLN A 332 7.68 30.42 0.86
N GLN A 333 7.74 30.23 2.19
CA GLN A 333 8.99 30.40 2.94
C GLN A 333 10.06 29.37 2.55
N GLN A 334 9.68 28.12 2.28
CA GLN A 334 10.61 27.09 1.82
C GLN A 334 11.13 27.36 0.40
N GLN A 335 10.31 27.92 -0.49
CA GLN A 335 10.74 28.33 -1.83
C GLN A 335 11.69 29.53 -1.79
N ALA A 336 11.43 30.51 -0.91
CA ALA A 336 12.34 31.65 -0.71
C ALA A 336 13.71 31.21 -0.18
N ALA A 337 13.76 30.30 0.81
CA ALA A 337 15.01 29.76 1.33
C ALA A 337 15.82 28.97 0.28
N LYS A 338 15.14 28.23 -0.61
CA LYS A 338 15.79 27.52 -1.74
C LYS A 338 16.38 28.49 -2.76
N ARG A 339 15.70 29.61 -3.07
CA ARG A 339 16.23 30.65 -3.96
C ARG A 339 17.47 31.32 -3.37
N HIS A 340 17.45 31.63 -2.07
CA HIS A 340 18.59 32.25 -1.41
C HIS A 340 19.84 31.34 -1.35
N ARG A 341 19.65 30.02 -1.20
CA ARG A 341 20.77 29.05 -1.28
C ARG A 341 21.38 28.94 -2.67
N ARG A 342 20.60 29.09 -3.74
CA ARG A 342 21.12 29.07 -5.11
C ARG A 342 21.96 30.31 -5.39
N LEU A 343 21.47 31.48 -5.01
CA LEU A 343 22.20 32.74 -5.20
C LEU A 343 23.47 32.85 -4.33
N SER A 344 23.50 32.20 -3.17
CA SER A 344 24.68 32.14 -2.29
C SER A 344 25.73 31.10 -2.75
N GLY A 345 25.37 30.14 -3.60
CA GLY A 345 26.28 29.12 -4.11
C GLY A 345 27.19 29.62 -5.23
N ASP A 346 26.72 30.61 -6.00
CA ASP A 346 27.43 31.16 -7.15
C ASP A 346 28.43 32.29 -6.79
N ALA A 347 28.56 32.65 -5.50
CA ALA A 347 29.49 33.69 -5.03
C ALA A 347 30.81 33.13 -4.48
N LYS A 348 31.10 31.83 -4.66
CA LYS A 348 32.33 31.16 -4.19
C LYS A 348 33.07 30.39 -5.30
N THR A 349 33.09 30.97 -6.50
CA THR A 349 34.01 30.57 -7.58
C THR A 349 34.76 31.79 -8.07
#